data_AF-A0A3D3KN94-F1
#
_entry.id   AF-A0A3D3KN94-F1
#
_cell.length_a   1.000
_cell.length_b   1.000
_cell.length_c   1.000
_cell.angle_alpha   90.00
_cell.angle_beta   90.00
_cell.angle_gamma   90.00
#
_symmetry.space_group_name_H-M   'P 1'
#
loop_
_entity.id
_entity.type
_entity.pdbx_description
1 polymer ?
#
loop_
_entity_poly.entity_id
_entity_poly.type
_entity_poly.pdbx_seq_one_letter_code
_entity_poly.pdbx_strand_id
1 'polypeptide(L)'
;MVHGLRTPNAPDAKTVFTYIPTWAIAWTRRRLPGLVDTVFKHSMSYQKAIQVIHHNVAGFSKVVWPDLVVLDGLYGMDGRGPVDGYPVRMNLAIASTDAVKADGMGARVMGLEPEDIGYLYYLKEEGMGDYSLDGLVGDRIEEAAVKFKLHPTYCIQKQWKERQYTEAEPTYSK
;
A
#
# COMPACT_ATOMS: atom_id res chain seq x y z
N MET A 1 3.30 12.95 2.17
CA MET A 1 1.88 13.26 2.44
C MET A 1 1.57 12.90 3.90
N VAL A 2 1.64 13.86 4.84
CA VAL A 2 1.33 13.67 6.29
C VAL A 2 -0.15 13.95 6.57
N HIS A 3 -0.93 14.22 5.52
CA HIS A 3 -2.30 14.71 5.64
C HIS A 3 -3.29 13.62 6.11
N GLY A 4 -3.00 12.34 5.86
CA GLY A 4 -3.86 11.22 6.28
C GLY A 4 -3.84 10.87 7.77
N LEU A 5 -2.94 11.47 8.57
CA LEU A 5 -2.86 11.25 10.02
C LEU A 5 -3.57 12.33 10.84
N ARG A 6 -4.12 13.35 10.18
CA ARG A 6 -5.02 14.32 10.79
C ARG A 6 -6.40 14.02 10.25
N THR A 7 -7.22 13.30 11.00
CA THR A 7 -8.68 13.33 10.85
C THR A 7 -9.19 14.42 11.79
N PRO A 8 -9.60 15.60 11.28
CA PRO A 8 -10.09 16.68 12.15
C PRO A 8 -11.37 16.30 12.92
N ASN A 9 -12.09 15.27 12.47
CA ASN A 9 -13.43 14.91 12.92
C ASN A 9 -13.54 13.49 13.54
N ALA A 10 -12.44 12.84 13.92
CA ALA A 10 -12.49 11.58 14.66
C ALA A 10 -12.16 11.85 16.15
N PRO A 11 -13.15 11.83 17.07
CA PRO A 11 -12.95 12.24 18.47
C PRO A 11 -11.90 11.41 19.22
N ASP A 12 -11.63 10.18 18.76
CA ASP A 12 -10.79 9.21 19.47
C ASP A 12 -9.39 8.99 18.86
N ALA A 13 -9.03 9.71 17.79
CA ALA A 13 -7.75 9.57 17.09
C ALA A 13 -6.72 10.64 17.48
N LYS A 14 -6.67 11.04 18.75
CA LYS A 14 -5.65 12.00 19.24
C LYS A 14 -4.27 11.33 19.27
N THR A 15 -3.57 11.30 18.14
CA THR A 15 -2.17 10.88 18.10
C THR A 15 -1.27 12.03 18.54
N VAL A 16 -0.09 11.74 19.10
CA VAL A 16 0.90 12.76 19.51
C VAL A 16 1.28 13.74 18.38
N PHE A 17 1.10 13.34 17.12
CA PHE A 17 1.37 14.15 15.93
C PHE A 17 0.37 15.29 15.71
N THR A 18 -0.81 15.27 16.33
CA THR A 18 -1.83 16.32 16.12
C THR A 18 -1.36 17.66 16.70
N TYR A 19 -0.56 17.61 17.77
CA TYR A 19 -0.01 18.78 18.46
C TYR A 19 1.26 19.35 17.82
N ILE A 20 1.87 18.65 16.85
CA ILE A 20 3.11 19.08 16.21
C ILE A 20 2.79 19.81 14.90
N PRO A 21 3.34 21.02 14.67
CA PRO A 21 3.17 21.72 13.40
C PRO A 21 3.68 20.90 12.20
N THR A 22 2.96 20.92 11.08
CA THR A 22 3.29 20.13 9.88
C THR A 22 4.69 20.46 9.32
N TRP A 23 5.10 21.73 9.39
CA TRP A 23 6.44 22.15 8.98
C TRP A 23 7.53 21.52 9.85
N ALA A 24 7.29 21.37 11.16
CA ALA A 24 8.23 20.77 12.09
C ALA A 24 8.38 19.26 11.82
N ILE A 25 7.27 18.56 11.57
CA ILE A 25 7.31 17.14 11.16
C ILE A 25 8.07 16.99 9.83
N ALA A 26 7.81 17.84 8.85
CA ALA A 26 8.48 17.80 7.56
C ALA A 26 10.00 18.05 7.68
N TRP A 27 10.39 19.03 8.52
CA TRP A 27 11.78 19.32 8.83
C TRP A 27 12.47 18.15 9.55
N THR A 28 11.83 17.60 10.60
CA THR A 28 12.37 16.46 11.37
C THR A 28 12.49 15.22 10.49
N ARG A 29 11.53 14.96 9.61
CA ARG A 29 11.59 13.83 8.66
C ARG A 29 12.77 13.95 7.69
N ARG A 30 13.14 15.17 7.28
CA ARG A 30 14.31 15.40 6.41
C ARG A 30 15.63 15.22 7.16
N ARG A 31 15.73 15.69 8.41
CA ARG A 31 16.98 15.63 9.20
C ARG A 31 17.19 14.34 9.97
N LEU A 32 16.13 13.76 10.51
CA LEU A 32 16.15 12.59 11.42
C LEU A 32 15.06 11.58 11.02
N PRO A 33 15.11 11.02 9.81
CA PRO A 33 14.06 10.13 9.33
C PRO A 33 13.91 8.86 10.19
N GLY A 34 15.00 8.30 10.72
CA GLY A 34 14.95 7.10 11.56
C GLY A 34 14.25 7.30 12.92
N LEU A 35 14.30 8.51 13.49
CA LEU A 35 13.57 8.82 14.72
C LEU A 35 12.07 8.86 14.44
N VAL A 36 11.68 9.53 13.35
CA VAL A 36 10.28 9.62 12.91
C VAL A 36 9.73 8.22 12.58
N ASP A 37 10.50 7.41 11.84
CA ASP A 37 10.15 6.02 11.54
C ASP A 37 9.95 5.23 12.85
N THR A 38 10.83 5.38 13.83
CA THR A 38 10.69 4.71 15.14
C THR A 38 9.42 5.13 15.88
N VAL A 39 9.09 6.43 15.91
CA VAL A 39 7.85 6.90 16.57
C VAL A 39 6.61 6.37 15.85
N PHE A 40 6.59 6.40 14.51
CA PHE A 40 5.50 5.80 13.74
C PHE A 40 5.37 4.30 13.99
N LYS A 41 6.51 3.59 14.08
CA LYS A 41 6.53 2.15 14.34
C LYS A 41 5.89 1.78 15.67
N HIS A 42 5.98 2.63 16.69
CA HIS A 42 5.40 2.40 18.02
C HIS A 42 4.00 3.02 18.18
N SER A 43 3.47 3.67 17.16
CA SER A 43 2.12 4.24 17.22
C SER A 43 1.07 3.17 16.96
N MET A 44 0.26 2.86 18.00
CA MET A 44 -0.86 1.93 17.89
C MET A 44 -1.87 2.35 16.80
N SER A 45 -2.14 3.65 16.66
CA SER A 45 -3.04 4.17 15.63
C SER A 45 -2.51 3.89 14.22
N TYR A 46 -1.19 4.03 14.02
CA TYR A 46 -0.57 3.75 12.73
C TYR A 46 -0.62 2.25 12.39
N GLN A 47 -0.30 1.37 13.33
CA GLN A 47 -0.40 -0.08 13.14
C GLN A 47 -1.84 -0.51 12.81
N LYS A 48 -2.83 0.00 13.55
CA LYS A 48 -4.25 -0.26 13.26
C LYS A 48 -4.66 0.24 11.87
N ALA A 49 -4.23 1.44 11.47
CA ALA A 49 -4.55 2.00 10.17
C ALA A 49 -4.01 1.14 9.02
N ILE A 50 -2.80 0.57 9.17
CA ILE A 50 -2.18 -0.34 8.20
C ILE A 50 -2.98 -1.64 8.05
N GLN A 51 -3.60 -2.15 9.11
CA GLN A 51 -4.44 -3.35 9.02
C GLN A 51 -5.77 -3.04 8.31
N VAL A 52 -6.39 -1.91 8.64
CA VAL A 52 -7.72 -1.53 8.12
C VAL A 52 -7.66 -1.08 6.66
N ILE A 53 -6.57 -0.43 6.21
CA ILE A 53 -6.50 0.12 4.85
C ILE A 53 -6.68 -0.97 3.77
N HIS A 54 -6.11 -2.16 3.96
CA HIS A 54 -6.23 -3.25 2.99
C HIS A 54 -7.67 -3.78 2.90
N HIS A 55 -8.37 -3.88 4.04
CA HIS A 55 -9.79 -4.23 4.05
C HIS A 55 -10.66 -3.16 3.40
N ASN A 56 -10.38 -1.88 3.65
CA ASN A 56 -11.12 -0.78 3.05
C ASN A 56 -10.94 -0.75 1.52
N VAL A 57 -9.71 -0.94 1.03
CA VAL A 57 -9.45 -1.00 -0.41
C VAL A 57 -10.17 -2.20 -1.04
N ALA A 58 -10.04 -3.40 -0.45
CA ALA A 58 -10.73 -4.59 -0.96
C ALA A 58 -12.26 -4.43 -0.95
N GLY A 59 -12.82 -3.88 0.15
CA GLY A 59 -14.25 -3.61 0.28
C GLY A 59 -14.74 -2.56 -0.72
N PHE A 60 -13.97 -1.50 -0.95
CA PHE A 60 -14.29 -0.48 -1.95
C PHE A 60 -14.28 -1.04 -3.37
N SER A 61 -13.28 -1.85 -3.72
CA SER A 61 -13.19 -2.46 -5.05
C SER A 61 -14.42 -3.33 -5.38
N LYS A 62 -15.05 -3.96 -4.39
CA LYS A 62 -16.29 -4.73 -4.62
C LYS A 62 -17.49 -3.88 -5.04
N VAL A 63 -17.48 -2.61 -4.67
CA VAL A 63 -18.54 -1.66 -5.04
C VAL A 63 -18.22 -1.01 -6.39
N VAL A 64 -16.94 -0.73 -6.64
CA VAL A 64 -16.46 -0.08 -7.87
C VAL A 64 -15.28 -0.87 -8.42
N TRP A 65 -15.53 -1.63 -9.48
CA TRP A 65 -14.53 -2.44 -10.14
C TRP A 65 -14.10 -1.81 -11.48
N PRO A 66 -12.80 -1.71 -11.79
CA PRO A 66 -12.34 -1.17 -13.06
C PRO A 66 -12.42 -2.22 -14.19
N ASP A 67 -12.91 -1.81 -15.36
CA ASP A 67 -12.96 -2.67 -16.56
C ASP A 67 -11.59 -2.87 -17.23
N LEU A 68 -10.69 -1.90 -17.08
CA LEU A 68 -9.33 -1.91 -17.63
C LEU A 68 -8.40 -1.14 -16.70
N VAL A 69 -7.28 -1.76 -16.33
CA VAL A 69 -6.19 -1.14 -15.59
C VAL A 69 -4.99 -0.99 -16.51
N VAL A 70 -4.38 0.19 -16.49
CA VAL A 70 -3.11 0.48 -17.17
C VAL A 70 -2.16 1.11 -16.16
N LEU A 71 -1.03 0.46 -15.90
CA LEU A 71 0.03 0.95 -15.03
C LEU A 71 1.16 1.53 -15.88
N ASP A 72 1.45 2.81 -15.67
CA ASP A 72 2.65 3.45 -16.19
C ASP A 72 3.85 3.07 -15.33
N GLY A 73 4.69 2.18 -15.86
CA GLY A 73 5.94 1.76 -15.25
C GLY A 73 7.15 2.40 -15.95
N LEU A 74 7.08 3.66 -16.38
CA LEU A 74 8.28 4.34 -16.87
C LEU A 74 9.34 4.47 -15.76
N TYR A 75 8.89 4.87 -14.57
CA TYR A 75 9.69 4.94 -13.35
C TYR A 75 8.96 4.31 -12.16
N GLY A 76 9.66 3.49 -11.39
CA GLY A 76 9.25 3.10 -10.04
C GLY A 76 10.03 3.89 -8.98
N MET A 77 9.57 3.81 -7.73
CA MET A 77 10.18 4.53 -6.61
C MET A 77 10.77 3.57 -5.58
N ASP A 78 12.09 3.43 -5.60
CA ASP A 78 12.88 2.54 -4.73
C ASP A 78 13.08 3.10 -3.31
N GLY A 79 13.07 2.24 -2.30
CA GLY A 79 13.35 2.59 -0.91
C GLY A 79 12.20 3.32 -0.23
N ARG A 80 12.40 4.60 0.10
CA ARG A 80 11.41 5.43 0.83
C ARG A 80 10.28 5.98 -0.07
N GLY A 81 9.94 5.25 -1.12
CA GLY A 81 8.82 5.56 -2.00
C GLY A 81 7.47 5.60 -1.27
N PRO A 82 6.42 6.19 -1.87
CA PRO A 82 6.40 6.72 -3.24
C PRO A 82 6.96 8.14 -3.36
N VAL A 83 7.10 8.90 -2.26
CA VAL A 83 7.48 10.33 -2.31
C VAL A 83 8.97 10.56 -2.07
N ASP A 84 9.56 9.88 -1.09
CA ASP A 84 10.93 10.14 -0.65
C ASP A 84 11.91 9.02 -1.10
N GLY A 85 11.51 8.27 -2.12
CA GLY A 85 12.30 7.18 -2.71
C GLY A 85 13.25 7.65 -3.80
N TYR A 86 13.98 6.71 -4.39
CA TYR A 86 14.85 6.93 -5.53
C TYR A 86 14.16 6.47 -6.82
N PRO A 87 14.08 7.31 -7.86
CA PRO A 87 13.49 6.87 -9.12
C PRO A 87 14.33 5.78 -9.76
N VAL A 88 13.71 4.67 -10.11
CA VAL A 88 14.31 3.55 -10.86
C VAL A 88 13.61 3.49 -12.20
N ARG A 89 14.39 3.58 -13.28
CA ARG A 89 13.86 3.52 -14.64
C ARG A 89 13.51 2.08 -14.97
N MET A 90 12.23 1.83 -15.23
CA MET A 90 11.67 0.49 -15.47
C MET A 90 11.31 0.29 -16.95
N ASN A 91 10.92 1.37 -17.66
CA ASN A 91 10.56 1.34 -19.09
C ASN A 91 9.52 0.28 -19.47
N LEU A 92 8.52 0.06 -18.63
CA LEU A 92 7.46 -0.92 -18.89
C LEU A 92 6.08 -0.28 -18.76
N ALA A 93 5.08 -0.93 -19.33
CA ALA A 93 3.67 -0.65 -19.07
C ALA A 93 2.95 -1.98 -18.85
N ILE A 94 2.02 -2.00 -17.91
CA ILE A 94 1.22 -3.18 -17.61
C ILE A 94 -0.23 -2.83 -17.91
N ALA A 95 -0.94 -3.70 -18.63
CA ALA A 95 -2.36 -3.52 -18.87
C ALA A 95 -3.09 -4.85 -18.64
N SER A 96 -4.25 -4.78 -18.00
CA SER A 96 -5.12 -5.94 -17.82
C SER A 96 -6.57 -5.53 -17.61
N THR A 97 -7.49 -6.38 -18.07
CA THR A 97 -8.91 -6.30 -17.70
C THR A 97 -9.20 -6.95 -16.34
N ASP A 98 -8.21 -7.60 -15.72
CA ASP A 98 -8.26 -8.04 -14.33
C ASP A 98 -7.38 -7.10 -13.49
N ALA A 99 -8.03 -6.33 -12.60
CA ALA A 99 -7.37 -5.37 -11.74
C ALA A 99 -6.35 -6.02 -10.79
N VAL A 100 -6.70 -7.20 -10.24
CA VAL A 100 -5.84 -7.95 -9.32
C VAL A 100 -4.62 -8.46 -10.07
N LYS A 101 -4.81 -8.88 -11.33
CA LYS A 101 -3.70 -9.30 -12.19
C LYS A 101 -2.76 -8.15 -12.51
N ALA A 102 -3.28 -6.98 -12.91
CA ALA A 102 -2.46 -5.81 -13.22
C ALA A 102 -1.60 -5.37 -12.02
N ASP A 103 -2.21 -5.20 -10.85
CA ASP A 103 -1.51 -4.77 -9.64
C ASP A 103 -0.57 -5.86 -9.11
N GLY A 104 -0.96 -7.13 -9.23
CA GLY A 104 -0.09 -8.27 -8.92
C GLY A 104 1.14 -8.34 -9.82
N MET A 105 0.99 -8.05 -11.11
CA MET A 105 2.12 -7.90 -12.02
C MET A 105 3.02 -6.72 -11.62
N GLY A 106 2.42 -5.58 -11.25
CA GLY A 106 3.14 -4.42 -10.71
C GLY A 106 4.00 -4.77 -9.49
N ALA A 107 3.45 -5.56 -8.57
CA ALA A 107 4.19 -6.07 -7.40
C ALA A 107 5.39 -6.94 -7.83
N ARG A 108 5.17 -7.91 -8.73
CA ARG A 108 6.22 -8.84 -9.16
C ARG A 108 7.37 -8.15 -9.88
N VAL A 109 7.08 -7.19 -10.76
CA VAL A 109 8.16 -6.45 -11.45
C VAL A 109 8.99 -5.59 -10.49
N MET A 110 8.47 -5.26 -9.30
CA MET A 110 9.24 -4.60 -8.23
C MET A 110 9.96 -5.59 -7.28
N GLY A 111 9.82 -6.90 -7.52
CA GLY A 111 10.38 -7.96 -6.68
C GLY A 111 9.58 -8.26 -5.40
N LEU A 112 8.27 -8.01 -5.42
CA LEU A 112 7.32 -8.35 -4.35
C LEU A 112 6.40 -9.49 -4.79
N GLU A 113 6.02 -10.35 -3.84
CA GLU A 113 4.93 -11.30 -4.08
C GLU A 113 3.57 -10.63 -3.81
N PRO A 114 2.57 -10.76 -4.70
CA PRO A 114 1.23 -10.21 -4.50
C PRO A 114 0.56 -10.67 -3.21
N GLU A 115 0.84 -11.91 -2.77
CA GLU A 115 0.41 -12.49 -1.49
C GLU A 115 0.87 -11.69 -0.26
N ASP A 116 1.90 -10.85 -0.40
CA ASP A 116 2.38 -9.98 0.68
C ASP A 116 1.63 -8.65 0.76
N ILE A 117 0.73 -8.38 -0.19
CA ILE A 117 -0.08 -7.16 -0.28
C ILE A 117 -1.53 -7.49 0.10
N GLY A 118 -2.00 -6.94 1.22
CA GLY A 118 -3.23 -7.40 1.87
C GLY A 118 -4.48 -7.34 1.01
N TYR A 119 -4.69 -6.26 0.25
CA TYR A 119 -5.91 -6.14 -0.56
C TYR A 119 -5.89 -7.10 -1.77
N LEU A 120 -4.72 -7.36 -2.38
CA LEU A 120 -4.59 -8.34 -3.46
C LEU A 120 -4.86 -9.75 -2.95
N TYR A 121 -4.34 -10.08 -1.77
CA TYR A 121 -4.65 -11.33 -1.10
C TYR A 121 -6.16 -11.46 -0.84
N TYR A 122 -6.80 -10.48 -0.20
CA TYR A 122 -8.24 -10.55 0.09
C TYR A 122 -9.09 -10.70 -1.17
N LEU A 123 -8.83 -9.90 -2.21
CA LEU A 123 -9.60 -9.96 -3.46
C LEU A 123 -9.44 -11.30 -4.17
N LYS A 124 -8.24 -11.89 -4.16
CA LYS A 124 -8.03 -13.22 -4.72
C LYS A 124 -8.77 -14.31 -3.94
N GLU A 125 -8.65 -14.31 -2.61
CA GLU A 125 -9.32 -15.31 -1.76
C GLU A 125 -10.85 -15.26 -1.90
N GLU A 126 -11.39 -14.09 -2.22
CA GLU A 126 -12.82 -13.88 -2.47
C GLU A 126 -13.24 -14.12 -3.92
N GLY A 127 -12.31 -14.52 -4.80
CA GLY A 127 -12.58 -14.85 -6.20
C GLY A 127 -12.88 -13.65 -7.10
N MET A 128 -12.51 -12.43 -6.68
CA MET A 128 -12.76 -11.20 -7.46
C MET A 128 -11.77 -11.00 -8.60
N GLY A 129 -10.63 -11.70 -8.57
CA GLY A 129 -9.60 -11.66 -9.60
C GLY A 129 -8.46 -12.59 -9.22
N ASP A 130 -7.45 -12.67 -10.06
CA ASP A 130 -6.30 -13.51 -9.81
C ASP A 130 -5.01 -12.85 -10.30
N TYR A 131 -3.89 -13.21 -9.69
CA TYR A 131 -2.57 -12.72 -10.07
C TYR A 131 -1.69 -13.84 -10.64
N SER A 132 -2.25 -14.95 -11.14
CA SER A 132 -1.47 -15.91 -11.94
C SER A 132 -0.84 -15.24 -13.16
N LEU A 133 0.22 -15.87 -13.64
CA LEU A 133 0.90 -15.46 -14.87
C LEU A 133 0.20 -16.00 -16.13
N ASP A 134 -0.91 -16.72 -15.96
CA ASP A 134 -1.66 -17.32 -17.06
C ASP A 134 -2.22 -16.22 -17.97
N GLY A 135 -1.98 -16.39 -19.27
CA GLY A 135 -2.38 -15.42 -20.29
C GLY A 135 -1.51 -14.16 -20.33
N LEU A 136 -0.35 -14.12 -19.66
CA LEU A 136 0.62 -13.03 -19.83
C LEU A 136 1.11 -12.99 -21.29
N VAL A 137 1.07 -11.80 -21.87
CA VAL A 137 1.60 -11.51 -23.21
C VAL A 137 2.55 -10.33 -23.10
N GLY A 138 3.70 -10.42 -23.77
CA GLY A 138 4.74 -9.38 -23.77
C GLY A 138 6.06 -9.90 -23.20
N ASP A 139 6.79 -9.02 -22.52
CA ASP A 139 8.10 -9.33 -21.94
C ASP A 139 7.98 -10.36 -20.81
N ARG A 140 9.02 -11.16 -20.65
CA ARG A 140 9.10 -12.11 -19.54
C ARG A 140 9.35 -11.35 -18.24
N ILE A 141 8.73 -11.80 -17.15
CA ILE A 141 8.88 -11.13 -15.84
C ILE A 141 10.33 -11.10 -15.42
N GLU A 142 11.10 -12.15 -15.70
CA GLU A 142 12.51 -12.25 -15.32
C GLU A 142 13.38 -11.19 -16.02
N GLU A 143 12.93 -10.68 -17.16
CA GLU A 143 13.61 -9.62 -17.93
C GLU A 143 13.16 -8.23 -17.50
N ALA A 144 11.88 -8.08 -17.12
CA ALA A 144 11.29 -6.81 -16.73
C ALA A 144 11.46 -6.48 -15.23
N ALA A 145 11.66 -7.49 -14.38
CA ALA A 145 11.68 -7.31 -12.94
C ALA A 145 12.97 -6.66 -12.45
N VAL A 146 12.81 -5.65 -11.60
CA VAL A 146 13.88 -5.00 -10.87
C VAL A 146 13.56 -5.10 -9.38
N LYS A 147 14.46 -5.71 -8.62
CA LYS A 147 14.26 -5.89 -7.18
C LYS A 147 14.42 -4.57 -6.43
N PHE A 148 13.33 -4.06 -5.88
CA PHE A 148 13.35 -2.81 -5.11
C PHE A 148 13.79 -3.06 -3.66
N LYS A 149 14.46 -2.06 -3.08
CA LYS A 149 14.57 -1.84 -1.65
C LYS A 149 13.20 -1.39 -1.15
N LEU A 150 12.68 -2.12 -0.18
CA LEU A 150 11.37 -1.80 0.39
C LEU A 150 11.49 -0.67 1.42
N HIS A 151 10.38 0.02 1.67
CA HIS A 151 10.32 1.08 2.67
C HIS A 151 10.80 0.55 4.04
N PRO A 152 11.53 1.32 4.86
CA PRO A 152 12.00 0.88 6.19
C PRO A 152 10.92 0.44 7.17
N THR A 153 9.65 0.73 6.86
CA THR A 153 8.46 0.34 7.63
C THR A 153 7.67 -0.80 6.97
N TYR A 154 8.19 -1.42 5.92
CA TYR A 154 7.53 -2.53 5.22
C TYR A 154 7.21 -3.71 6.15
N CYS A 155 8.05 -3.96 7.16
CA CYS A 155 7.76 -4.96 8.19
C CYS A 155 6.42 -4.72 8.91
N ILE A 156 6.07 -3.45 9.16
CA ILE A 156 4.77 -3.09 9.74
C ILE A 156 3.66 -3.23 8.73
N GLN A 157 3.92 -2.89 7.46
CA GLN A 157 2.93 -3.08 6.39
C GLN A 157 2.46 -4.54 6.35
N LYS A 158 3.37 -5.51 6.52
CA LYS A 158 3.02 -6.94 6.56
C LYS A 158 2.19 -7.40 7.76
N GLN A 159 2.00 -6.57 8.79
CA GLN A 159 1.20 -6.90 9.97
C GLN A 159 -0.30 -7.02 9.68
N TRP A 160 -0.76 -6.70 8.46
CA TRP A 160 -2.11 -7.05 8.01
C TRP A 160 -2.36 -8.57 8.08
N LYS A 161 -1.31 -9.40 8.00
CA LYS A 161 -1.40 -10.87 8.09
C LYS A 161 -1.67 -11.39 9.51
N GLU A 162 -1.36 -10.62 10.55
CA GLU A 162 -1.29 -11.12 11.93
C GLU A 162 -2.66 -11.32 12.60
N ARG A 163 -3.80 -11.09 11.90
CA ARG A 163 -5.20 -11.29 12.39
C ARG A 163 -5.58 -10.42 13.61
N GLN A 164 -6.83 -10.09 13.92
CA GLN A 164 -8.09 -9.83 13.21
C GLN A 164 -8.63 -8.55 13.87
N TYR A 165 -8.98 -7.51 13.12
CA TYR A 165 -9.83 -6.49 13.70
C TYR A 165 -11.25 -7.08 13.77
N THR A 166 -11.64 -7.58 14.94
CA THR A 166 -13.04 -7.86 15.26
C THR A 166 -13.72 -6.51 15.44
N GLU A 167 -14.22 -5.91 14.37
CA GLU A 167 -15.20 -4.84 14.51
C GLU A 167 -16.58 -5.50 14.52
N ALA A 168 -17.30 -5.35 15.64
CA ALA A 168 -18.75 -5.32 15.57
C ALA A 168 -19.13 -4.42 14.40
N GLU A 169 -19.91 -4.94 13.46
CA GLU A 169 -20.28 -4.27 12.23
C GLU A 169 -20.66 -2.82 12.53
N PRO A 170 -20.07 -1.81 11.86
CA PRO A 170 -20.66 -0.50 11.85
C PRO A 170 -22.01 -0.67 11.18
N THR A 171 -23.08 -0.68 11.97
CA THR A 171 -24.44 -0.65 11.50
C THR A 171 -24.60 0.66 10.75
N TYR A 172 -24.43 0.61 9.42
CA TYR A 172 -24.94 1.65 8.56
C TYR A 172 -26.46 1.55 8.63
N SER A 173 -27.03 2.33 9.57
CA SER A 173 -28.45 2.66 9.53
C SER A 173 -28.75 3.19 8.13
N LYS A 174 -29.64 2.49 7.43
CA LYS A 174 -30.32 3.00 6.24
C LYS A 174 -31.07 4.29 6.56
#